data_AF-A0A4P2QPC7-F1
#
_entry.id   AF-A0A4P2QPC7-F1
#
_cell.length_a   1.000
_cell.length_b   1.000
_cell.length_c   1.000
_cell.angle_alpha   90.00
_cell.angle_beta   90.00
_cell.angle_gamma   90.00
#
_symmetry.space_group_name_H-M   'P 1'
#
loop_
_entity.id
_entity.type
_entity.pdbx_description
1 polymer ?
#
loop_
_entity_poly.entity_id
_entity_poly.type
_entity_poly.pdbx_seq_one_letter_code
_entity_poly.pdbx_strand_id
1 'polypeptide(L)'
;MYLIFDSESAAVSFIAQVDALLGYPVTGTVNGQVIVLTRTWAEPMKHPDRDEWAVPYGPEIDPALGDHVPVELDESWFPPIWIPPG
;
A
#
# COMPACT_ATOMS: atom_id res chain seq x y z
N MET A 1 -1.27 12.11 -0.45
CA MET A 1 -0.26 11.76 -1.47
C MET A 1 -0.11 10.25 -1.50
N TYR A 2 0.29 9.69 -2.63
CA TYR A 2 0.37 8.26 -2.89
C TYR A 2 1.59 7.95 -3.76
N LEU A 3 2.06 6.71 -3.70
CA LEU A 3 3.04 6.14 -4.63
C LEU A 3 2.30 5.25 -5.62
N ILE A 4 2.64 5.34 -6.91
CA ILE A 4 2.03 4.53 -7.96
C ILE A 4 2.98 3.41 -8.38
N PHE A 5 2.43 2.20 -8.51
CA PHE A 5 3.11 1.00 -8.95
C PHE A 5 2.39 0.42 -10.15
N ASP A 6 3.16 -0.24 -11.02
CA ASP A 6 2.68 -0.93 -12.24
C ASP A 6 2.07 -2.31 -11.97
N SER A 7 2.12 -2.78 -10.72
CA SER A 7 1.68 -4.12 -10.34
C SER A 7 1.36 -4.23 -8.85
N GLU A 8 0.45 -5.14 -8.52
CA GLU A 8 0.07 -5.46 -7.14
C GLU A 8 1.27 -5.96 -6.34
N SER A 9 2.08 -6.83 -6.95
CA SER A 9 3.26 -7.41 -6.32
C SER A 9 4.31 -6.37 -5.96
N ALA A 10 4.53 -5.35 -6.79
CA ALA A 10 5.44 -4.25 -6.49
C ALA A 10 4.91 -3.39 -5.32
N ALA A 11 3.61 -3.05 -5.33
CA ALA A 11 2.98 -2.31 -4.25
C ALA A 11 3.06 -3.06 -2.91
N VAL A 12 2.75 -4.36 -2.91
CA VAL A 12 2.83 -5.23 -1.72
C VAL A 12 4.27 -5.38 -1.23
N SER A 13 5.23 -5.52 -2.14
CA SER A 13 6.66 -5.62 -1.78
C SER A 13 7.18 -4.32 -1.17
N PHE A 14 6.71 -3.16 -1.64
CA PHE A 14 7.03 -1.87 -1.05
C PHE A 14 6.42 -1.75 0.36
N ILE A 15 5.14 -2.12 0.53
CA ILE A 15 4.47 -2.11 1.84
C ILE A 15 5.23 -2.98 2.84
N ALA A 16 5.64 -4.19 2.45
CA ALA A 16 6.40 -5.09 3.32
C ALA A 16 7.78 -4.54 3.72
N GLN A 17 8.46 -3.79 2.85
CA GLN A 17 9.71 -3.11 3.19
C GLN A 17 9.48 -2.01 4.23
N VAL A 18 8.44 -1.20 4.04
CA VAL A 18 8.06 -0.15 5.00
C VAL A 18 7.59 -0.75 6.32
N ASP A 19 6.79 -1.81 6.31
CA ASP A 19 6.37 -2.54 7.52
C ASP A 19 7.60 -2.97 8.34
N ALA A 20 8.61 -3.55 7.68
CA ALA A 20 9.84 -3.97 8.33
C ALA A 20 10.64 -2.80 8.93
N LEU A 21 10.65 -1.64 8.29
CA LEU A 21 11.31 -0.43 8.78
C LEU A 21 10.57 0.20 9.96
N LEU A 22 9.24 0.25 9.90
CA LEU A 22 8.39 0.80 10.94
C LEU A 22 8.14 -0.17 12.10
N GLY A 23 8.56 -1.43 11.97
CA GLY A 23 8.35 -2.46 12.98
C GLY A 23 6.89 -2.93 13.07
N TYR A 24 6.11 -2.77 12.01
CA TYR A 24 4.80 -3.41 11.89
C TYR A 24 5.02 -4.93 11.82
N PRO A 25 4.12 -5.71 12.42
CA PRO A 25 4.28 -7.15 12.53
C PRO A 25 4.39 -7.78 11.15
N VAL A 26 5.38 -8.64 10.97
CA VAL A 26 5.56 -9.46 9.77
C VAL A 26 5.13 -10.89 10.10
N THR A 27 4.31 -11.50 9.25
CA THR A 27 4.05 -12.95 9.33
C THR A 27 5.34 -13.69 9.02
N GLY A 28 5.82 -14.44 9.99
CA GLY A 28 6.98 -15.28 9.86
C GLY A 28 6.91 -16.46 10.80
N THR A 29 7.67 -17.50 10.49
CA THR A 29 7.86 -18.63 11.39
C THR A 29 9.22 -18.47 12.05
N VAL A 30 9.24 -18.08 13.32
CA VAL A 30 10.46 -18.03 14.13
C VAL A 30 10.44 -19.23 15.07
N ASN A 31 11.44 -20.11 15.00
CA ASN A 31 11.54 -21.32 15.82
C ASN A 31 10.30 -22.25 15.76
N GLY A 32 9.63 -22.34 14.61
CA GLY A 32 8.43 -23.18 14.43
C GLY A 32 7.13 -22.56 14.94
N GLN A 33 7.16 -21.33 15.44
CA GLN A 33 5.98 -20.60 15.90
C GLN A 33 5.52 -19.59 14.83
N VAL A 34 4.25 -19.66 14.44
CA VAL A 34 3.65 -18.73 13.48
C VAL A 34 3.38 -17.40 14.18
N ILE A 35 4.05 -16.34 13.74
CA ILE A 35 3.73 -14.96 14.12
C ILE A 35 2.60 -14.49 13.20
N VAL A 36 1.51 -13.99 13.77
CA VAL A 36 0.33 -13.49 13.03
C VAL A 36 0.46 -11.98 12.81
N LEU A 37 0.16 -11.51 11.60
CA LEU A 37 0.12 -10.10 11.21
C LEU A 37 -0.89 -9.33 12.06
N THR A 38 -0.43 -8.51 13.00
CA THR A 38 -1.28 -7.53 13.68
C THR A 38 -1.24 -6.19 12.92
N ARG A 39 -1.84 -6.16 11.72
CA ARG A 39 -2.01 -4.94 10.88
C ARG A 39 -0.71 -4.51 10.16
N THR A 40 -0.82 -4.22 8.86
CA THR A 40 0.19 -3.51 8.05
C THR A 40 -0.01 -1.99 8.22
N TRP A 41 1.00 -1.18 7.92
CA TRP A 41 0.87 0.27 7.89
C TRP A 41 -0.09 0.78 6.80
N ALA A 42 -0.24 0.05 5.68
CA ALA A 42 -1.09 0.43 4.56
C ALA A 42 -1.64 -0.76 3.76
N GLU A 43 -2.72 -0.51 3.03
CA GLU A 43 -3.27 -1.43 2.03
C GLU A 43 -3.16 -0.77 0.65
N PRO A 44 -2.75 -1.52 -0.39
CA PRO A 44 -2.66 -0.97 -1.73
C PRO A 44 -4.06 -0.84 -2.35
N MET A 45 -4.28 0.25 -3.09
CA MET A 45 -5.53 0.55 -3.77
C MET A 45 -5.37 0.36 -5.27
N LYS A 46 -6.19 -0.52 -5.88
CA LYS A 46 -6.19 -0.73 -7.33
C LYS A 46 -6.93 0.40 -8.04
N HIS A 47 -6.37 0.91 -9.14
CA HIS A 47 -7.10 1.80 -10.04
C HIS A 47 -8.30 1.07 -10.68
N PRO A 48 -9.49 1.69 -10.82
CA PRO A 48 -10.67 1.01 -11.37
C PRO A 48 -10.48 0.50 -12.81
N ASP A 49 -9.87 1.32 -13.67
CA ASP A 49 -9.75 1.03 -15.12
C ASP A 49 -8.33 0.77 -15.64
N ARG A 50 -7.31 0.88 -14.77
CA ARG A 50 -5.88 0.77 -15.15
C ARG A 50 -5.23 -0.34 -14.35
N ASP A 51 -4.20 -0.97 -14.91
CA ASP A 51 -3.39 -1.92 -14.16
C ASP A 51 -2.33 -1.18 -13.32
N GLU A 52 -2.82 -0.32 -12.44
CA GLU A 52 -2.02 0.55 -11.58
C GLU A 52 -2.47 0.39 -10.13
N TRP A 53 -1.52 0.52 -9.22
CA TRP A 53 -1.74 0.35 -7.78
C TRP A 53 -1.18 1.54 -7.02
N ALA A 54 -1.99 2.14 -6.17
CA ALA A 54 -1.61 3.25 -5.32
C ALA A 54 -1.38 2.77 -3.88
N VAL A 55 -0.27 3.19 -3.28
CA VAL A 55 0.00 3.01 -1.85
C VAL A 55 -0.01 4.38 -1.18
N PRO A 56 -0.73 4.58 -0.05
CA PRO A 56 -0.68 5.82 0.72
C PRO A 56 0.76 6.24 1.03
N TYR A 57 1.07 7.53 0.90
CA TYR A 57 2.35 8.07 1.34
C TYR A 57 2.19 8.84 2.66
N GLY A 58 3.07 8.55 3.62
CA GLY A 58 3.28 9.34 4.83
C GLY A 58 4.77 9.67 4.99
N PRO A 59 5.16 10.89 5.42
CA PRO A 59 6.56 11.32 5.53
C PRO A 59 7.43 10.41 6.43
N GLU A 60 6.83 9.66 7.34
CA GLU A 60 7.50 8.63 8.14
C GLU A 60 8.15 7.51 7.31
N ILE A 61 7.76 7.35 6.04
CA ILE A 61 8.28 6.31 5.14
C ILE A 61 9.40 6.83 4.21
N ASP A 62 9.83 8.09 4.36
CA ASP A 62 10.89 8.68 3.53
C ASP A 62 12.17 7.83 3.39
N PRO A 63 12.65 7.12 4.44
CA PRO A 63 13.82 6.24 4.29
C PRO A 63 13.60 5.06 3.34
N ALA A 64 12.34 4.67 3.11
CA ALA A 64 11.95 3.55 2.26
C ALA A 64 11.62 3.96 0.82
N LEU A 65 11.51 5.28 0.55
CA LEU A 65 10.96 5.80 -0.69
C LEU A 65 11.82 5.47 -1.92
N GLY A 66 13.13 5.30 -1.75
CA GLY A 66 14.05 5.08 -2.87
C GLY A 66 13.90 6.18 -3.93
N ASP A 67 13.68 5.78 -5.19
CA ASP A 67 13.44 6.68 -6.32
C ASP A 67 11.95 7.01 -6.54
N HIS A 68 11.04 6.52 -5.68
CA HIS A 68 9.61 6.78 -5.83
C HIS A 68 9.28 8.24 -5.52
N VAL A 69 8.41 8.84 -6.35
CA VAL A 69 7.95 10.22 -6.18
C VAL A 69 6.47 10.21 -5.76
N PRO A 70 6.12 10.81 -4.61
CA PRO A 70 4.73 10.92 -4.20
C PRO A 70 3.93 11.82 -5.14
N VAL A 71 2.71 11.39 -5.46
CA VAL A 71 1.77 12.10 -6.31
C VAL A 71 0.42 12.29 -5.62
N GLU A 72 -0.36 13.25 -6.09
CA GLU A 72 -1.77 13.34 -5.76
C GLU A 72 -2.58 12.47 -6.72
N LEU A 73 -3.54 11.71 -6.18
CA LEU A 73 -4.47 10.95 -7.01
C LEU A 73 -5.54 11.89 -7.54
N ASP A 74 -5.84 11.76 -8.83
CA ASP A 74 -6.96 12.45 -9.45
C ASP A 74 -8.30 11.72 -9.19
N GLU A 75 -9.40 12.29 -9.69
CA GLU A 75 -10.76 11.76 -9.53
C GLU A 75 -10.97 10.37 -10.15
N SER A 76 -10.15 9.95 -11.12
CA SER A 76 -10.30 8.64 -11.76
C SER A 76 -9.94 7.47 -10.85
N TRP A 77 -9.19 7.74 -9.77
CA TRP A 77 -8.91 6.76 -8.72
C TRP A 77 -10.11 6.50 -7.79
N PHE A 78 -11.09 7.41 -7.76
CA PHE A 78 -12.23 7.36 -6.86
C PHE A 78 -13.53 7.32 -7.66
N PRO A 79 -13.94 6.13 -8.15
CA PRO A 79 -15.19 6.03 -8.90
C PRO A 79 -16.34 6.56 -8.04
N PRO A 80 -17.30 7.29 -8.63
CA PRO A 80 -18.43 7.83 -7.89
C PRO A 80 -19.16 6.69 -7.18
N ILE A 81 -19.37 6.85 -5.86
CA ILE A 81 -20.19 5.91 -5.09
C ILE A 81 -21.59 5.92 -5.73
N TRP A 82 -21.94 4.85 -6.42
CA TRP A 82 -23.31 4.69 -6.93
C TRP A 82 -24.24 4.46 -5.75
N ILE A 83 -25.03 5.48 -5.41
CA ILE A 83 -26.13 5.36 -4.44
C ILE A 83 -27.38 4.99 -5.23
N PRO A 84 -27.92 3.76 -5.11
CA PRO A 84 -29.19 3.42 -5.77
C PRO A 84 -30.30 4.36 -5.32
N PRO A 85 -31.21 4.80 -6.22
CA PRO A 85 -32.42 5.50 -5.80
C PRO A 85 -33.30 4.55 -4.98
N GLY A 86 -33.74 5.02 -3.82
CA GLY A 86 -34.68 4.31 -2.94
C GLY A 86 -36.13 4.40 -3.39
#